data_AF-A0ABD7XDQ8-F1
#
_entry.id   AF-A0ABD7XDQ8-F1
#
_cell.length_a   1.000
_cell.length_b   1.000
_cell.length_c   1.000
_cell.angle_alpha   90.00
_cell.angle_beta   90.00
_cell.angle_gamma   90.00
#
_symmetry.space_group_name_H-M   'P 1'
#
loop_
_entity.id
_entity.type
_entity.pdbx_description
1 polymer ?
#
loop_
_entity_poly.entity_id
_entity_poly.type
_entity_poly.pdbx_seq_one_letter_code
_entity_poly.pdbx_strand_id
1 'polypeptide(L)'
;MILAGDLKDLVNRDTVTVHSTSLFKDSPVFVNSSKNYPILKELVPPNEALYWPNQFLFRTYTGLNVNMEIFDINALNKEESDLMKSNYYHDIYVKDSEVFVHVK
;
A
#
# COMPACT_ATOMS: atom_id res chain seq x y z
N MET A 1 11.56 6.06 1.88
CA MET A 1 10.49 5.17 1.37
C MET A 1 10.76 3.76 1.88
N ILE A 2 10.18 3.39 3.03
CA ILE A 2 10.43 2.11 3.69
C ILE A 2 9.82 0.96 2.89
N LEU A 3 8.54 1.10 2.49
CA LEU A 3 7.86 0.12 1.64
C LEU A 3 8.61 -0.19 0.33
N ALA A 4 9.16 0.82 -0.33
CA ALA A 4 9.92 0.61 -1.56
C ALA A 4 11.23 -0.16 -1.34
N GLY A 5 11.93 0.11 -0.23
CA GLY A 5 13.10 -0.68 0.16
C GLY A 5 12.73 -2.13 0.46
N ASP A 6 11.57 -2.34 1.09
CA ASP A 6 11.07 -3.66 1.46
C ASP A 6 10.55 -4.47 0.27
N LEU A 7 9.97 -3.81 -0.73
CA LEU A 7 9.50 -4.43 -1.98
C LEU A 7 10.64 -4.72 -2.97
N LYS A 8 11.74 -3.97 -2.94
CA LYS A 8 12.81 -4.05 -3.95
C LYS A 8 13.35 -5.47 -4.18
N ASP A 9 13.39 -6.29 -3.15
CA ASP A 9 13.90 -7.66 -3.21
C ASP A 9 12.81 -8.68 -3.59
N LEU A 10 11.55 -8.26 -3.64
CA LEU A 10 10.37 -9.09 -3.87
C LEU A 10 9.72 -8.86 -5.24
N VAL A 11 9.84 -7.65 -5.80
CA VAL A 11 9.34 -7.33 -7.14
C VAL A 11 10.48 -7.33 -8.16
N ASN A 12 10.36 -8.17 -9.19
CA ASN A 12 11.34 -8.28 -10.26
C ASN A 12 11.18 -7.12 -11.28
N ARG A 13 11.98 -7.12 -12.36
CA ARG A 13 12.01 -6.01 -13.35
C ARG A 13 10.77 -5.95 -14.25
N ASP A 14 10.02 -7.04 -14.35
CA ASP A 14 8.76 -7.07 -15.07
C ASP A 14 7.67 -6.43 -14.22
N THR A 15 6.58 -5.96 -14.82
CA THR A 15 5.50 -5.31 -14.06
C THR A 15 4.85 -6.34 -13.14
N VAL A 16 5.15 -6.26 -11.84
CA VAL A 16 4.52 -7.08 -10.80
C VAL A 16 3.32 -6.33 -10.25
N THR A 17 2.17 -7.00 -10.27
CA THR A 17 1.00 -6.54 -9.52
C THR A 17 1.25 -6.80 -8.04
N VAL A 18 1.16 -5.75 -7.24
CA VAL A 18 1.24 -5.79 -5.78
C VAL A 18 -0.15 -5.49 -5.24
N HIS A 19 -0.72 -6.45 -4.54
CA HIS A 19 -2.00 -6.26 -3.88
C HIS A 19 -1.74 -5.54 -2.56
N SER A 20 -2.31 -4.35 -2.37
CA SER A 20 -2.14 -3.60 -1.13
C SER A 20 -3.48 -3.13 -0.56
N THR A 21 -3.65 -3.24 0.75
CA THR A 21 -4.83 -2.68 1.44
C THR A 21 -4.98 -1.17 1.25
N SER A 22 -3.86 -0.46 1.14
CA SER A 22 -3.78 0.96 0.81
C SER A 22 -2.38 1.31 0.31
N LEU A 23 -2.20 2.49 -0.29
CA LEU A 23 -0.86 2.93 -0.71
C LEU A 23 -0.14 3.71 0.41
N PHE A 24 -0.88 4.57 1.11
CA PHE A 24 -0.42 5.35 2.25
C PHE A 24 -1.55 5.46 3.26
N LYS A 25 -1.23 5.56 4.54
CA LYS A 25 -2.21 6.02 5.54
C LYS A 25 -2.56 7.48 5.33
N ASP A 26 -3.77 7.84 5.74
CA ASP A 26 -4.13 9.23 5.90
C ASP A 26 -3.16 9.94 6.87
N SER A 27 -2.78 11.16 6.50
CA SER A 27 -1.90 11.96 7.35
C SER A 27 -2.58 12.22 8.70
N PRO A 28 -1.85 12.14 9.84
CA PRO A 28 -2.39 12.51 11.14
C PRO A 28 -2.99 13.93 11.15
N VAL A 29 -2.43 14.84 10.35
CA VAL A 29 -2.97 16.20 10.17
C VAL A 29 -4.35 16.13 9.55
N PHE A 30 -4.51 15.41 8.44
CA PHE A 30 -5.81 15.24 7.78
C PHE A 30 -6.84 14.56 8.70
N VAL A 31 -6.45 13.49 9.38
CA VAL A 31 -7.32 12.76 10.32
C VAL A 31 -7.79 13.69 11.45
N ASN A 32 -6.88 14.48 12.03
CA ASN A 32 -7.23 15.40 13.12
C ASN A 32 -8.05 16.60 12.64
N SER A 33 -7.72 17.19 11.50
CA SER A 33 -8.49 18.29 10.91
C SER A 33 -9.91 17.85 10.53
N SER A 34 -10.07 16.64 9.99
CA SER A 34 -11.37 16.10 9.58
C SER A 34 -12.34 15.83 10.75
N LYS A 35 -11.84 15.73 11.99
CA LYS A 35 -12.70 15.65 13.18
C LYS A 35 -13.46 16.96 13.42
N ASN A 36 -12.79 18.09 13.18
CA ASN A 36 -13.36 19.43 13.37
C ASN A 36 -14.06 19.94 12.11
N TYR A 37 -13.64 19.47 10.94
CA TYR A 37 -14.21 19.86 9.64
C TYR A 37 -14.57 18.60 8.82
N PRO A 38 -15.73 17.97 9.08
CA PRO A 38 -16.11 16.72 8.41
C PRO A 38 -16.17 16.81 6.88
N ILE A 39 -16.47 17.99 6.34
CA ILE A 39 -16.48 18.28 4.90
C ILE A 39 -15.14 17.95 4.21
N LEU A 40 -14.03 17.95 4.94
CA LEU A 40 -12.72 17.58 4.41
C LEU A 40 -12.68 16.15 3.87
N LYS A 41 -13.49 15.23 4.42
CA LYS A 41 -13.59 13.85 3.93
C LYS A 41 -14.26 13.74 2.56
N GLU A 42 -15.07 14.73 2.18
CA GLU A 42 -15.73 14.79 0.88
C GLU A 42 -14.87 15.53 -0.16
N LEU A 43 -14.05 16.48 0.28
CA LEU A 43 -13.25 17.35 -0.59
C LEU A 43 -11.84 16.83 -0.85
N VAL A 44 -11.27 16.09 0.09
CA VAL A 44 -9.91 15.55 -0.01
C VAL A 44 -10.01 14.05 -0.20
N PRO A 45 -9.54 13.51 -1.35
CA PRO A 45 -9.47 12.08 -1.54
C PRO A 45 -8.62 11.44 -0.43
N PRO A 46 -9.04 10.29 0.14
CA PRO A 46 -8.24 9.59 1.12
C PRO A 46 -6.88 9.25 0.51
N ASN A 47 -5.80 9.43 1.26
CA ASN A 47 -4.47 8.98 0.82
C ASN A 47 -4.41 7.44 0.72
N GLU A 48 -5.29 6.78 1.46
CA GLU A 48 -5.50 5.33 1.41
C GLU A 48 -6.14 4.88 0.09
N ALA A 49 -6.89 5.77 -0.57
CA ALA A 49 -7.50 5.48 -1.86
C ALA A 49 -6.43 5.32 -2.93
N LEU A 50 -6.55 4.24 -3.67
CA LEU A 50 -5.60 3.88 -4.70
C LEU A 50 -5.86 4.70 -5.97
N TYR A 51 -5.37 5.93 -5.97
CA TYR A 51 -5.57 6.89 -7.05
C TYR A 51 -4.33 6.96 -7.96
N TRP A 52 -4.55 7.07 -9.27
CA TRP A 52 -3.50 7.01 -10.29
C TRP A 52 -2.30 7.94 -10.01
N PRO A 53 -2.49 9.21 -9.61
CA PRO A 53 -1.38 10.09 -9.25
C PRO A 53 -0.49 9.57 -8.13
N ASN A 54 -1.06 8.95 -7.09
CA ASN A 54 -0.25 8.43 -5.98
C ASN A 54 0.60 7.24 -6.44
N GLN A 55 0.05 6.38 -7.30
CA GLN A 55 0.81 5.29 -7.93
C GLN A 55 1.89 5.81 -8.87
N PHE A 56 1.58 6.83 -9.68
CA PHE A 56 2.54 7.47 -10.57
C PHE A 56 3.71 8.09 -9.79
N LEU A 57 3.42 8.83 -8.71
CA LEU A 57 4.44 9.40 -7.84
C LEU A 57 5.27 8.32 -7.15
N PHE A 58 4.65 7.25 -6.66
CA PHE A 58 5.37 6.13 -6.07
C PHE A 58 6.38 5.53 -7.05
N ARG A 59 5.96 5.20 -8.28
CA ARG A 59 6.86 4.66 -9.31
C ARG A 59 7.99 5.65 -9.64
N THR A 60 7.65 6.92 -9.80
CA THR A 60 8.61 7.99 -10.15
C THR A 60 9.69 8.15 -9.08
N TYR A 61 9.32 8.16 -7.80
CA TYR A 61 10.28 8.37 -6.72
C TYR A 61 11.06 7.12 -6.32
N THR A 62 10.49 5.94 -6.51
CA THR A 62 11.12 4.67 -6.09
C THR A 62 11.90 3.97 -7.19
N GLY A 63 11.57 4.23 -8.45
CA GLY A 63 12.06 3.47 -9.60
C GLY A 63 11.48 2.05 -9.69
N LEU A 64 10.55 1.67 -8.81
CA LEU A 64 9.88 0.38 -8.85
C LEU A 64 8.75 0.40 -9.88
N ASN A 65 8.76 -0.56 -10.81
CA ASN A 65 7.72 -0.70 -11.82
C ASN A 65 6.58 -1.61 -11.33
N VAL A 66 5.89 -1.19 -10.27
CA VAL A 66 4.82 -1.98 -9.64
C VAL A 66 3.44 -1.40 -9.94
N ASN A 67 2.48 -2.27 -10.26
CA ASN A 67 1.08 -1.88 -10.30
C ASN A 67 0.43 -2.22 -8.97
N MET A 68 -0.16 -1.24 -8.30
CA MET A 68 -0.83 -1.50 -7.03
C MET A 68 -2.29 -1.81 -7.30
N GLU A 69 -2.85 -2.78 -6.59
CA GLU A 69 -4.28 -3.10 -6.64
C GLU A 69 -4.83 -3.21 -5.21
N ILE A 70 -6.01 -2.63 -4.96
CA ILE A 70 -6.63 -2.76 -3.64
C ILE A 70 -7.09 -4.20 -3.45
N PHE A 71 -6.79 -4.77 -2.28
CA PHE A 71 -7.41 -6.02 -1.84
C PHE A 71 -7.93 -5.91 -0.41
N ASP A 72 -8.88 -6.77 -0.06
CA ASP A 72 -9.35 -6.94 1.31
C ASP A 72 -8.43 -7.91 2.07
N ILE A 73 -7.81 -7.45 3.14
CA ILE A 73 -6.93 -8.27 3.98
C ILE A 73 -7.63 -9.48 4.60
N ASN A 74 -8.95 -9.40 4.78
CA ASN A 74 -9.73 -10.52 5.31
C ASN A 74 -9.91 -11.64 4.28
N ALA A 75 -9.71 -11.36 2.99
CA ALA A 75 -9.73 -12.36 1.93
C ALA A 75 -8.39 -13.10 1.80
N LEU A 76 -7.30 -12.58 2.39
CA LEU A 76 -6.00 -13.25 2.38
C LEU A 76 -5.96 -14.35 3.43
N ASN A 77 -5.86 -15.61 2.98
CA ASN A 77 -5.57 -16.73 3.88
C ASN A 77 -4.12 -16.65 4.36
N LYS A 78 -3.93 -16.15 5.59
CA LYS A 78 -2.61 -15.95 6.19
C LYS A 78 -1.86 -17.26 6.49
N GLU A 79 -2.57 -18.37 6.66
CA GLU A 79 -1.95 -19.68 6.94
C GLU A 79 -1.30 -20.29 5.69
N GLU A 80 -1.76 -19.91 4.50
CA GLU A 80 -1.24 -20.36 3.21
C GLU A 80 -0.30 -19.32 2.56
N SER A 81 0.13 -18.31 3.31
CA SER A 81 0.96 -17.22 2.81
C SER A 81 2.24 -17.09 3.63
N ASP A 82 3.34 -16.86 2.94
CA ASP A 82 4.63 -16.67 3.58
C ASP A 82 4.81 -15.20 4.00
N LEU A 83 4.96 -14.96 5.31
CA LEU A 83 5.29 -13.63 5.83
C LEU A 83 6.77 -13.32 5.56
N MET A 84 7.03 -12.51 4.54
CA MET A 84 8.39 -12.15 4.11
C MET A 84 8.97 -11.01 4.93
N LYS A 85 8.16 -10.00 5.26
CA LYS A 85 8.58 -8.85 6.07
C LYS A 85 7.46 -8.39 6.99
N SER A 86 7.84 -7.96 8.20
CA SER A 86 6.94 -7.34 9.16
C SER A 86 7.65 -6.20 9.86
N ASN A 87 7.06 -5.01 9.82
CA ASN A 87 7.56 -3.84 10.54
C ASN A 87 6.40 -3.01 11.12
N TYR A 88 6.73 -1.83 11.65
CA TYR A 88 5.76 -0.92 12.24
C TYR A 88 4.72 -0.40 11.24
N TYR A 89 5.08 -0.26 9.96
CA TYR A 89 4.26 0.35 8.93
C TYR A 89 3.45 -0.65 8.12
N HIS A 90 3.95 -1.88 7.95
CA HIS A 90 3.28 -2.87 7.13
C HIS A 90 3.76 -4.30 7.39
N ASP A 91 2.95 -5.25 6.93
CA ASP A 91 3.31 -6.64 6.71
C ASP A 91 3.31 -6.94 5.21
N ILE A 92 4.28 -7.74 4.74
CA ILE A 92 4.36 -8.23 3.36
C ILE A 92 4.27 -9.75 3.37
N TYR A 93 3.27 -10.25 2.66
CA TYR A 93 3.03 -11.66 2.43
C TYR A 93 3.30 -12.01 0.97
N VAL A 94 3.75 -13.23 0.71
CA VAL A 94 3.83 -13.81 -0.63
C VAL A 94 2.97 -15.06 -0.68
N LYS A 95 2.11 -15.16 -1.69
CA LYS A 95 1.29 -16.33 -1.96
C LYS A 95 1.21 -16.52 -3.48
N ASP A 96 1.47 -17.74 -3.95
CA ASP A 96 1.38 -18.09 -5.38
C ASP A 96 2.22 -17.17 -6.31
N SER A 97 3.36 -16.68 -5.82
CA SER A 97 4.23 -15.68 -6.49
C SER A 97 3.66 -14.26 -6.62
N GLU A 98 2.52 -13.99 -5.98
CA GLU A 98 1.94 -12.66 -5.83
C GLU A 98 2.35 -12.02 -4.50
N VAL A 99 2.48 -10.70 -4.49
CA VAL A 99 2.90 -9.94 -3.32
C VAL A 99 1.70 -9.20 -2.73
N PHE A 100 1.45 -9.43 -1.44
CA PHE A 100 0.37 -8.82 -0.68
C PHE A 100 0.91 -7.93 0.43
N VAL A 101 0.48 -6.68 0.47
CA VAL A 101 0.93 -5.67 1.43
C VAL A 101 -0.24 -5.23 2.31
N HIS A 102 -0.12 -5.51 3.60
CA HIS A 102 -1.03 -4.98 4.61
C HIS A 102 -0.40 -3.75 5.27
N VAL A 103 -0.97 -2.57 5.03
CA VAL A 103 -0.52 -1.33 5.66
C VAL A 103 -1.16 -1.24 7.05
N LYS A 104 -0.34 -1.09 8.09
CA LYS A 104 -0.75 -1.10 9.51
C LYS A 104 -1.08 0.28 10.03
#